data_AF-A0AA88LLN1-F1
#
_entry.id   AF-A0AA88LLN1-F1
#
_cell.length_a   1.000
_cell.length_b   1.000
_cell.length_c   1.000
_cell.angle_alpha   90.00
_cell.angle_beta   90.00
_cell.angle_gamma   90.00
#
_symmetry.space_group_name_H-M   'P 1'
#
loop_
_entity.id
_entity.type
_entity.pdbx_description
1 polymer ?
#
loop_
_entity_poly.entity_id
_entity_poly.type
_entity_poly.pdbx_seq_one_letter_code
_entity_poly.pdbx_strand_id
1 'polypeptide(L)'
;MTYQPKDMERASNVLKSAIEVCNAYRRKTSIAESLGRMVKKADYDAYTEEEVHAELAYAECLQLKAVLTFTEDETLMSFVKGGMKLRSCFQSYK
;
A
#
# COMPACT_ATOMS: atom_id res chain seq x y z
N MET A 1 -14.73 4.66 -20.43
CA MET A 1 -15.04 3.29 -19.92
C MET A 1 -13.92 2.96 -18.96
N THR A 2 -14.21 2.48 -17.75
CA THR A 2 -13.32 2.35 -16.59
C THR A 2 -11.99 1.60 -16.77
N TYR A 3 -11.74 0.96 -17.92
CA TYR A 3 -10.48 0.28 -18.26
C TYR A 3 -9.78 0.88 -19.50
N GLN A 4 -10.11 2.12 -19.88
CA GLN A 4 -9.34 2.81 -20.91
C GLN A 4 -7.96 3.20 -20.35
N PRO A 5 -6.88 3.19 -21.16
CA PRO A 5 -5.54 3.55 -20.71
C PRO A 5 -5.48 4.91 -19.99
N LYS A 6 -6.27 5.88 -20.44
CA LYS A 6 -6.40 7.20 -19.81
C LYS A 6 -7.01 7.14 -18.40
N ASP A 7 -7.97 6.25 -18.19
CA ASP A 7 -8.61 6.05 -16.89
C ASP A 7 -7.66 5.34 -15.91
N MET A 8 -6.86 4.38 -16.40
CA MET A 8 -5.80 3.72 -15.60
C MET A 8 -4.68 4.68 -15.23
N GLU A 9 -4.18 5.47 -16.18
CA GLU A 9 -3.16 6.50 -15.93
C GLU A 9 -3.65 7.52 -14.89
N ARG A 10 -4.91 7.95 -15.01
CA ARG A 10 -5.55 8.85 -14.03
C ARG A 10 -5.59 8.21 -12.65
N ALA A 11 -6.01 6.94 -12.54
CA ALA A 11 -6.01 6.21 -11.27
C ALA A 11 -4.59 6.09 -10.68
N SER A 12 -3.59 5.79 -11.51
CA SER A 12 -2.18 5.69 -11.12
C SER A 12 -1.65 7.01 -10.55
N ASN A 13 -1.99 8.13 -11.19
CA ASN A 13 -1.59 9.46 -10.75
C ASN A 13 -2.28 9.87 -9.45
N VAL A 14 -3.59 9.63 -9.32
CA VAL A 14 -4.32 9.90 -8.07
C VAL A 14 -3.76 9.06 -6.91
N LEU A 15 -3.47 7.78 -7.14
CA LEU A 15 -2.88 6.91 -6.13
C LEU A 15 -1.47 7.36 -5.73
N LYS A 16 -0.65 7.86 -6.67
CA LYS A 16 0.66 8.46 -6.35
C LYS A 16 0.51 9.66 -5.41
N SER A 17 -0.38 10.60 -5.74
CA SER A 17 -0.62 11.77 -4.88
C SER A 17 -1.16 11.38 -3.51
N ALA A 18 -2.09 10.41 -3.44
CA ALA A 18 -2.62 9.92 -2.17
C ALA A 18 -1.53 9.27 -1.30
N ILE A 19 -0.64 8.48 -1.90
CA ILE A 19 0.52 7.87 -1.23
C ILE A 19 1.45 8.95 -0.67
N GLU A 20 1.75 9.99 -1.45
CA GLU A 20 2.62 11.10 -1.01
C GLU A 20 2.03 11.85 0.18
N VAL A 21 0.74 12.16 0.13
CA VAL A 21 0.01 12.80 1.24
C VAL A 21 0.07 11.90 2.47
N CYS A 22 -0.36 10.64 2.38
CA CYS A 22 -0.36 9.74 3.52
C CYS A 22 1.05 9.57 4.10
N ASN A 23 2.08 9.47 3.26
CA ASN A 23 3.46 9.35 3.72
C ASN A 23 3.98 10.60 4.46
N ALA A 24 3.43 11.79 4.18
CA ALA A 24 3.76 13.01 4.90
C ALA A 24 3.17 13.04 6.32
N TYR A 25 1.98 12.47 6.51
CA TYR A 25 1.25 12.40 7.79
C TYR A 25 1.52 11.12 8.58
N ARG A 26 2.16 10.11 7.98
CA ARG A 26 2.60 8.90 8.68
C ARG A 26 3.72 9.21 9.67
N ARG A 27 3.78 8.39 10.72
CA ARG A 27 4.84 8.44 11.72
C ARG A 27 6.20 8.19 11.07
N LYS A 28 7.05 9.22 11.07
CA LYS A 28 8.42 9.12 10.54
C LYS A 28 9.26 8.24 11.45
N THR A 29 9.41 6.99 11.05
CA THR A 29 10.13 5.96 11.79
C THR A 29 11.60 5.97 11.33
N SER A 30 12.55 5.98 12.27
CA SER A 30 13.97 5.88 11.90
C SER A 30 14.27 4.55 11.20
N ILE A 31 15.31 4.48 10.36
CA ILE A 31 15.69 3.24 9.65
C ILE A 31 15.91 2.07 10.63
N ALA A 32 16.44 2.36 11.82
CA ALA A 32 16.61 1.39 12.90
C ALA A 32 15.28 0.87 13.49
N GLU A 33 14.28 1.75 13.66
CA GLU A 33 12.94 1.35 14.11
C GLU A 33 12.16 0.62 13.01
N SER A 34 12.41 0.93 11.73
CA SER A 34 11.77 0.26 10.59
C SER A 34 12.20 -1.21 10.49
N LEU A 35 13.48 -1.51 10.76
CA LEU A 35 13.96 -2.89 10.91
C LEU A 35 13.34 -3.58 12.14
N GLY A 36 13.18 -2.86 13.25
CA GLY A 36 12.55 -3.37 14.47
C GLY A 36 11.07 -3.76 14.28
N ARG A 37 10.31 -2.98 13.51
CA ARG A 37 8.90 -3.26 13.16
C ARG A 37 8.72 -4.47 12.24
N MET A 38 9.75 -4.84 11.48
CA MET A 38 9.71 -6.04 10.64
C MET A 38 9.79 -7.34 11.48
N VAL A 39 10.31 -7.23 12.71
CA VAL A 39 10.49 -8.35 13.65
C VAL A 39 9.50 -8.30 14.82
N LYS A 40 8.98 -7.12 15.17
CA LYS A 40 8.07 -6.87 16.30
C LYS A 40 6.79 -6.17 15.83
N LYS A 41 5.64 -6.62 16.32
CA LYS A 41 4.31 -6.02 16.02
C LYS A 41 4.36 -4.51 16.35
N ALA A 42 3.82 -3.68 15.46
CA ALA A 42 3.78 -2.24 15.68
C ALA A 42 2.90 -1.91 16.89
N ASP A 43 3.42 -1.07 17.79
CA ASP A 43 2.70 -0.58 18.97
C ASP A 43 1.91 0.69 18.58
N TYR A 44 0.67 0.49 18.15
CA TYR A 44 -0.20 1.57 17.67
C TYR A 44 -0.72 2.48 18.79
N ASP A 45 -0.62 2.08 20.07
CA ASP A 45 -1.01 2.92 21.20
C ASP A 45 -0.10 4.16 21.34
N ALA A 46 1.08 4.12 20.71
CA ALA A 46 2.05 5.22 20.66
C ALA A 46 1.87 6.19 19.47
N TYR A 47 0.75 6.09 18.73
CA TYR A 47 0.45 6.89 17.54
C TYR A 47 -0.73 7.81 17.82
N THR A 48 -0.73 8.96 17.16
CA THR A 48 -1.93 9.80 17.09
C THR A 48 -2.98 9.16 16.16
N GLU A 49 -4.26 9.48 16.34
CA GLU A 49 -5.33 9.00 15.47
C GLU A 49 -5.08 9.33 13.99
N GLU A 50 -4.52 10.52 13.72
CA GLU A 50 -4.16 10.97 12.38
C GLU A 50 -3.03 10.12 11.76
N GLU A 51 -2.01 9.77 12.54
CA GLU A 51 -0.93 8.89 12.08
C GLU A 51 -1.42 7.47 11.82
N VAL A 52 -2.31 6.94 12.66
CA VAL A 52 -2.93 5.61 12.45
C VAL A 52 -3.77 5.61 11.17
N HIS A 53 -4.57 6.65 10.96
CA HIS A 53 -5.37 6.78 9.75
C HIS A 53 -4.50 6.91 8.51
N ALA A 54 -3.42 7.69 8.58
CA ALA A 54 -2.46 7.84 7.49
C ALA A 54 -1.71 6.53 7.18
N GLU A 55 -1.36 5.72 8.18
CA GLU A 55 -0.79 4.38 8.00
C GLU A 55 -1.75 3.45 7.25
N LEU A 56 -3.03 3.42 7.67
CA LEU A 56 -4.05 2.58 7.05
C LEU A 56 -4.32 3.01 5.60
N ALA A 57 -4.58 4.30 5.37
CA ALA A 57 -4.84 4.84 4.04
C ALA A 57 -3.65 4.66 3.08
N TYR A 58 -2.42 4.79 3.58
CA TYR A 58 -1.22 4.49 2.81
C TYR A 58 -1.16 3.01 2.39
N ALA A 59 -1.47 2.09 3.29
CA ALA A 59 -1.50 0.66 3.00
C ALA A 59 -2.57 0.31 1.94
N GLU A 60 -3.77 0.88 2.05
CA GLU A 60 -4.83 0.71 1.06
C GLU A 60 -4.44 1.25 -0.32
N CYS A 61 -3.85 2.45 -0.38
CA CYS A 61 -3.37 3.04 -1.63
C CYS A 61 -2.28 2.18 -2.29
N LEU A 62 -1.38 1.59 -1.51
CA LEU A 62 -0.37 0.64 -2.03
C LEU A 62 -1.01 -0.66 -2.56
N GLN A 63 -2.06 -1.15 -1.90
CA GLN A 63 -2.82 -2.31 -2.36
C GLN A 63 -3.53 -2.02 -3.68
N LEU A 64 -4.25 -0.90 -3.78
CA LEU A 64 -4.94 -0.48 -5.00
C LEU A 64 -3.96 -0.25 -6.16
N LYS A 65 -2.82 0.38 -5.89
CA LYS A 65 -1.76 0.58 -6.91
C LYS A 65 -1.20 -0.74 -7.42
N ALA A 66 -1.07 -1.75 -6.54
CA ALA A 66 -0.66 -3.09 -6.93
C ALA A 66 -1.69 -3.79 -7.81
N VAL A 67 -2.98 -3.66 -7.46
CA VAL A 67 -4.09 -4.18 -8.27
C VAL A 67 -4.12 -3.50 -9.64
N LEU A 68 -3.94 -2.19 -9.68
CA LEU A 68 -3.85 -1.43 -10.93
C LEU A 68 -2.70 -1.93 -11.82
N THR A 69 -1.56 -2.32 -11.23
CA THR A 69 -0.44 -2.91 -12.00
C THR A 69 -0.81 -4.25 -12.65
N PHE A 70 -1.72 -5.05 -12.05
CA PHE A 70 -2.26 -6.26 -12.69
C PHE A 70 -3.22 -5.96 -13.84
N THR A 71 -3.78 -4.74 -13.84
CA THR A 71 -4.77 -4.30 -14.83
C THR A 71 -4.10 -3.59 -16.02
N GLU A 72 -2.94 -2.98 -15.79
CA GLU A 72 -2.11 -2.32 -16.82
C GLU A 72 -1.25 -3.30 -17.64
N ASP A 73 -0.89 -4.48 -17.10
CA ASP A 73 -0.05 -5.49 -17.78
C ASP A 73 -0.54 -6.93 -17.51
N GLU A 74 -1.12 -7.60 -18.52
CA GLU A 74 -1.55 -9.02 -18.49
C GLU A 74 -0.37 -10.02 -18.58
N THR A 75 0.78 -9.72 -18.01
CA THR A 75 1.91 -10.66 -18.02
C THR A 75 1.81 -11.66 -16.86
N LEU A 76 2.27 -12.90 -17.09
CA LEU A 76 2.32 -13.97 -16.07
C LEU A 76 3.03 -13.52 -14.77
N MET A 77 3.96 -12.57 -14.88
CA MET A 77 4.70 -12.01 -13.75
C MET A 77 3.84 -11.09 -12.87
N SER A 78 2.87 -10.39 -13.47
CA SER A 78 1.80 -9.66 -12.78
C SER A 78 0.95 -10.66 -11.98
N PHE A 79 0.45 -11.73 -12.60
CA PHE A 79 -0.38 -12.72 -11.90
C PHE A 79 0.34 -13.40 -10.71
N VAL A 80 1.64 -13.72 -10.87
CA VAL A 80 2.48 -14.28 -9.79
C VAL A 80 2.64 -13.30 -8.61
N LYS A 81 2.85 -12.01 -8.88
CA LYS A 81 2.90 -10.97 -7.83
C LYS A 81 1.55 -10.80 -7.12
N GLY A 82 0.44 -10.92 -7.86
CA GLY A 82 -0.92 -10.88 -7.30
C GLY A 82 -1.18 -12.03 -6.36
N GLY A 83 -0.83 -13.25 -6.79
CA GLY A 83 -0.92 -14.46 -5.96
C GLY A 83 -0.08 -14.39 -4.68
N MET A 84 1.15 -13.88 -4.74
CA MET A 84 2.00 -13.71 -3.54
C MET A 84 1.45 -12.67 -2.56
N LYS A 85 0.89 -11.56 -3.05
CA LYS A 85 0.28 -10.54 -2.19
C LYS A 85 -0.99 -11.04 -1.50
N LEU A 86 -1.84 -11.79 -2.22
CA LEU A 86 -3.03 -12.40 -1.65
C LEU A 86 -2.70 -13.38 -0.52
N ARG A 87 -1.66 -14.20 -0.70
CA ARG A 87 -1.14 -15.10 0.34
C ARG A 87 -0.65 -14.34 1.58
N SER A 88 0.05 -13.22 1.40
CA SER A 88 0.48 -12.36 2.51
C SER A 88 -0.70 -11.75 3.27
N CYS A 89 -1.71 -11.22 2.56
CA CYS A 89 -2.93 -10.69 3.20
C CYS A 89 -3.65 -11.74 4.05
N PHE A 90 -3.74 -12.99 3.57
CA PHE A 90 -4.37 -14.07 4.31
C PHE A 90 -3.56 -14.48 5.55
N GLN A 91 -2.23 -14.36 5.53
CA GLN A 91 -1.39 -14.59 6.70
C GLN A 91 -1.43 -13.45 7.73
N SER A 92 -1.69 -12.21 7.28
CA SER A 92 -1.85 -11.05 8.16
C SER A 92 -3.19 -11.00 8.89
N TYR A 93 -4.19 -11.77 8.45
CA TYR A 93 -5.52 -11.85 9.08
C TYR A 93 -5.54 -12.67 10.39
N LYS A 94 -4.37 -13.01 10.95
CA LYS A 94 -4.22 -13.77 12.21
C LYS A 94 -3.76 -12.91 13.37
#